data_AF-A0A9P6I931-F1
#
_entry.id   AF-A0A9P6I931-F1
#
_cell.length_a   1.000
_cell.length_b   1.000
_cell.length_c   1.000
_cell.angle_alpha   90.00
_cell.angle_beta   90.00
_cell.angle_gamma   90.00
#
_symmetry.space_group_name_H-M   'P 1'
#
loop_
_entity.id
_entity.type
_entity.pdbx_description
1 polymer ?
#
loop_
_entity_poly.entity_id
_entity_poly.type
_entity_poly.pdbx_seq_one_letter_code
_entity_poly.pdbx_strand_id
1 'polypeptide(L)'
;MVSFLNLLTLAPAIVSAVSVGKPGGSFGNDLAERDSTCRCFPGEDCWPTAAEWDAFNSTVGGRLVATVPIGAVCHDSSFGAYDEAKCTALKSAWASSETHIQTSSSVMAAFFANQSCDPFLQPSDRCIIGTYVQYAVKAASAADYSATIKFAQENNIRLVIRNTGHDYLGKSTGAGALALWTHHLKDIKVLDYKSAAYTGKAVKVGAGVQAGEAQAAAHAQGLVVVGGNSPTVGLAGGYTQGGGHGPLVSKYGLGADQVLEWEVVTSGGQTIVATPTAYSDLYWALSGGGGGVYAAVLSMTVKAYPDMITSSANLTFTNTGVTDEVFYGAVKSYLKTLPSIVDAGAVSIWLMSPGVFLMQPTTAPGLKKEELQALLQPTLDALDAAGITYDYHIGQYATYLDSYNDMNPEPAVTEFNVGGRLMPRTLVADDASATALVDGLASILSAGGIVSGLTINVARPSGAIPNAVNPDWRTALFSAVVGTPYDRADFSTLTSGQTTVTNTIIPILEKLNPGGGAYLNEADRNEADWQSVFYGGNYAKLKAIKKIYDPCSTFYALTGVGSDDWTVKSDGRLCKAA
;
A
#
# COMPACT_ATOMS: atom_id res chain seq x y z
N MET A 1 38.77 61.56 12.85
CA MET A 1 38.87 60.66 11.67
C MET A 1 38.41 59.28 12.12
N VAL A 2 37.13 58.96 11.86
CA VAL A 2 36.62 57.96 10.88
C VAL A 2 36.78 56.51 11.40
N SER A 3 35.81 55.59 11.45
CA SER A 3 34.34 55.50 11.37
C SER A 3 34.02 54.09 10.83
N PHE A 4 33.13 53.37 11.53
CA PHE A 4 32.09 52.43 11.02
C PHE A 4 32.41 51.12 10.26
N LEU A 5 31.64 50.08 10.69
CA LEU A 5 30.94 49.00 9.98
C LEU A 5 31.37 48.61 8.54
N ASN A 6 31.46 47.29 8.29
CA ASN A 6 30.62 46.65 7.26
C ASN A 6 30.56 45.10 7.34
N LEU A 7 29.32 44.59 7.27
CA LEU A 7 28.95 43.24 6.81
C LEU A 7 29.36 43.06 5.33
N LEU A 8 29.76 41.86 4.92
CA LEU A 8 29.43 41.30 3.59
C LEU A 8 29.63 39.77 3.55
N THR A 9 28.49 39.07 3.56
CA THR A 9 28.10 37.93 2.70
C THR A 9 29.09 36.78 2.47
N LEU A 10 28.83 35.63 3.11
CA LEU A 10 29.23 34.31 2.62
C LEU A 10 28.29 33.89 1.48
N ALA A 11 28.84 33.79 0.26
CA ALA A 11 28.18 33.16 -0.87
C ALA A 11 28.32 31.62 -0.77
N PRO A 12 27.25 30.83 -0.99
CA PRO A 12 27.34 29.38 -0.98
C PRO A 12 27.97 28.86 -2.29
N ALA A 13 28.81 27.84 -2.16
CA ALA A 13 29.47 27.15 -3.26
C ALA A 13 28.44 26.53 -4.21
N ILE A 14 28.53 26.89 -5.49
CA ILE A 14 27.74 26.33 -6.59
C ILE A 14 28.27 24.92 -6.87
N VAL A 15 27.53 23.90 -6.44
CA VAL A 15 27.69 22.54 -6.97
C VAL A 15 27.09 22.55 -8.37
N SER A 16 27.93 22.40 -9.39
CA SER A 16 27.48 22.23 -10.77
C SER A 16 26.70 20.92 -10.88
N ALA A 17 25.38 21.02 -11.01
CA ALA A 17 24.54 19.92 -11.42
C ALA A 17 24.87 19.58 -12.89
N VAL A 18 25.38 18.38 -13.13
CA VAL A 18 25.39 17.80 -14.47
C VAL A 18 23.92 17.68 -14.90
N SER A 19 23.50 18.50 -15.86
CA SER A 19 22.16 18.43 -16.45
C SER A 19 22.06 17.16 -17.28
N VAL A 20 21.71 16.04 -16.66
CA VAL A 20 21.14 14.91 -17.39
C VAL A 20 19.83 15.44 -17.97
N GLY A 21 19.72 15.47 -19.31
CA GLY A 21 18.56 16.02 -20.01
C GLY A 21 17.27 15.46 -19.44
N LYS A 22 16.39 16.35 -18.95
CA LYS A 22 15.06 15.94 -18.51
C LYS A 22 14.34 15.30 -19.70
N PRO A 23 13.59 14.22 -19.50
CA PRO A 23 12.94 13.52 -20.60
C PRO A 23 11.79 14.39 -21.12
N GLY A 24 12.08 15.24 -22.10
CA GLY A 24 11.13 16.06 -22.83
C GLY A 24 10.81 15.39 -24.16
N GLY A 25 9.83 14.49 -24.15
CA GLY A 25 9.29 13.89 -25.36
C GLY A 25 8.07 13.05 -25.01
N SER A 26 6.88 13.58 -25.24
CA SER A 26 5.68 12.75 -25.37
C SER A 26 5.84 11.83 -26.58
N PHE A 27 5.02 10.78 -26.66
CA PHE A 27 4.79 10.08 -27.92
C PHE A 27 4.13 11.05 -28.93
N GLY A 28 4.91 11.95 -29.54
CA GLY A 28 4.44 13.00 -30.44
C GLY A 28 3.83 14.23 -29.74
N ASN A 29 4.04 15.42 -30.32
CA ASN A 29 3.45 16.68 -29.86
C ASN A 29 1.92 16.77 -30.07
N ASP A 30 1.32 15.85 -30.82
CA ASP A 30 -0.11 15.88 -31.21
C ASP A 30 -1.09 15.42 -30.12
N LEU A 31 -0.61 14.84 -29.01
CA LEU A 31 -1.48 14.33 -27.94
C LEU A 31 -1.92 15.42 -26.95
N ALA A 32 -1.21 16.55 -26.89
CA ALA A 32 -1.53 17.65 -25.98
C ALA A 32 -2.77 18.46 -26.42
N GLU A 33 -3.20 18.33 -27.68
CA GLU A 33 -4.28 19.13 -28.29
C GLU A 33 -5.63 18.41 -28.39
N ARG A 34 -5.80 17.23 -27.79
CA ARG A 34 -7.10 16.54 -27.84
C ARG A 34 -8.13 17.24 -26.95
N ASP A 35 -9.13 17.84 -27.59
CA ASP A 35 -10.29 18.55 -27.03
C ASP A 35 -11.33 17.61 -26.36
N SER A 36 -10.88 16.47 -25.81
CA SER A 36 -11.74 15.61 -25.02
C SER A 36 -11.57 15.92 -23.54
N THR A 37 -12.71 16.16 -22.89
CA THR A 37 -12.76 16.33 -21.43
C THR A 37 -12.76 14.99 -20.71
N CYS A 38 -13.06 13.88 -21.39
CA CYS A 38 -13.14 12.54 -20.82
C CYS A 38 -12.27 11.51 -21.56
N ARG A 39 -11.83 10.47 -20.85
CA ARG A 39 -11.27 9.26 -21.45
C ARG A 39 -12.35 8.53 -22.26
N CYS A 40 -11.92 7.93 -23.37
CA CYS A 40 -12.78 7.12 -24.21
C CYS A 40 -13.27 5.88 -23.44
N PHE A 41 -14.50 5.47 -23.69
CA PHE A 41 -15.18 4.41 -22.95
C PHE A 41 -15.77 3.35 -23.90
N PRO A 42 -15.87 2.07 -23.48
CA PRO A 42 -16.45 1.03 -24.32
C PRO A 42 -17.85 1.38 -24.85
N GLY A 43 -18.05 1.13 -26.14
CA GLY A 43 -19.31 1.42 -26.84
C GLY A 43 -19.38 2.81 -27.50
N GLU A 44 -18.35 3.64 -27.36
CA GLU A 44 -18.26 4.93 -28.05
C GLU A 44 -17.53 4.84 -29.39
N ASP A 45 -17.78 5.82 -30.27
CA ASP A 45 -17.14 5.93 -31.58
C ASP A 45 -15.60 6.05 -31.50
N CYS A 46 -15.07 6.58 -30.39
CA CYS A 46 -13.64 6.68 -30.15
C CYS A 46 -13.00 5.37 -29.67
N TRP A 47 -13.80 4.35 -29.31
CA TRP A 47 -13.28 3.12 -28.72
C TRP A 47 -12.65 2.26 -29.82
N PRO A 48 -11.45 1.70 -29.61
CA PRO A 48 -10.79 0.97 -30.68
C PRO A 48 -11.63 -0.21 -31.16
N THR A 49 -11.64 -0.37 -32.48
CA THR A 49 -12.26 -1.49 -33.17
C THR A 49 -11.55 -2.81 -32.83
N ALA A 50 -12.21 -3.94 -33.10
CA ALA A 50 -11.60 -5.26 -32.90
C ALA A 50 -10.26 -5.41 -33.66
N ALA A 51 -10.17 -4.88 -34.88
CA ALA A 51 -8.94 -4.92 -35.68
C ALA A 51 -7.80 -4.12 -35.05
N GLU A 52 -8.10 -2.98 -34.42
CA GLU A 52 -7.09 -2.17 -33.71
C GLU A 52 -6.62 -2.85 -32.42
N TRP A 53 -7.53 -3.51 -31.68
CA TRP A 53 -7.16 -4.35 -30.54
C TRP A 53 -6.30 -5.55 -30.96
N ASP A 54 -6.60 -6.20 -32.09
CA ASP A 54 -5.82 -7.32 -32.62
C ASP A 54 -4.41 -6.88 -33.09
N ALA A 55 -4.32 -5.70 -33.73
CA ALA A 55 -3.04 -5.11 -34.11
C ALA A 55 -2.19 -4.73 -32.88
N PHE A 56 -2.83 -4.18 -31.84
CA PHE A 56 -2.16 -3.91 -30.57
C PHE A 56 -1.72 -5.21 -29.89
N ASN A 57 -2.57 -6.24 -29.88
CA ASN A 57 -2.22 -7.55 -29.34
C ASN A 57 -0.99 -8.13 -30.04
N SER A 58 -0.91 -8.00 -31.37
CA SER A 58 0.27 -8.39 -32.15
C SER A 58 1.51 -7.59 -31.75
N THR A 59 1.37 -6.29 -31.49
CA THR A 59 2.44 -5.40 -31.04
C THR A 59 3.00 -5.83 -29.67
N VAL A 60 2.13 -6.24 -28.74
CA VAL A 60 2.55 -6.77 -27.42
C VAL A 60 2.79 -8.28 -27.43
N GLY A 61 2.95 -8.89 -28.61
CA GLY A 61 3.34 -10.30 -28.74
C GLY A 61 2.29 -11.31 -28.27
N GLY A 62 1.01 -11.04 -28.47
CA GLY A 62 -0.09 -11.92 -28.06
C GLY A 62 -0.44 -11.84 -26.57
N ARG A 63 0.03 -10.79 -25.86
CA ARG A 63 -0.11 -10.63 -24.40
C ARG A 63 -1.31 -9.78 -23.97
N LEU A 64 -2.17 -9.37 -24.89
CA LEU A 64 -3.43 -8.71 -24.56
C LEU A 64 -4.43 -9.74 -24.04
N VAL A 65 -4.99 -9.47 -22.87
CA VAL A 65 -5.97 -10.31 -22.18
C VAL A 65 -7.27 -9.54 -22.09
N ALA A 66 -8.31 -10.02 -22.76
CA ALA A 66 -9.67 -9.54 -22.55
C ALA A 66 -10.16 -10.00 -21.17
N THR A 67 -10.77 -9.10 -20.40
CA THR A 67 -11.22 -9.43 -19.05
C THR A 67 -12.41 -10.39 -19.07
N VAL A 68 -12.21 -11.54 -18.44
CA VAL A 68 -13.28 -12.40 -17.94
C VAL A 68 -13.26 -12.29 -16.42
N PRO A 69 -14.29 -11.73 -15.78
CA PRO A 69 -14.35 -11.66 -14.32
C PRO A 69 -14.17 -13.05 -13.70
N ILE A 70 -13.37 -13.19 -12.64
CA ILE A 70 -13.10 -14.50 -12.02
C ILE A 70 -14.40 -15.17 -11.53
N GLY A 71 -15.38 -14.38 -11.11
CA GLY A 71 -16.70 -14.86 -10.69
C GLY A 71 -17.58 -15.40 -11.81
N ALA A 72 -17.22 -15.24 -13.09
CA ALA A 72 -18.07 -15.60 -14.24
C ALA A 72 -18.52 -17.07 -14.24
N VAL A 73 -17.73 -17.97 -13.66
CA VAL A 73 -18.09 -19.40 -13.51
C VAL A 73 -19.31 -19.63 -12.60
N CYS A 74 -19.69 -18.63 -11.80
CA CYS A 74 -20.85 -18.65 -10.91
C CYS A 74 -22.11 -18.04 -11.53
N HIS A 75 -22.10 -17.68 -12.81
CA HIS A 75 -23.19 -16.95 -13.46
C HIS A 75 -23.52 -17.49 -14.85
N ASP A 76 -24.79 -17.45 -15.23
CA ASP A 76 -25.23 -17.60 -16.62
C ASP A 76 -25.15 -16.23 -17.32
N SER A 77 -24.10 -16.00 -18.12
CA SER A 77 -23.80 -14.67 -18.66
C SER A 77 -23.15 -14.71 -20.05
N SER A 78 -22.79 -13.55 -20.58
CA SER A 78 -22.03 -13.45 -21.83
C SER A 78 -20.62 -14.07 -21.77
N PHE A 79 -20.13 -14.41 -20.57
CA PHE A 79 -18.82 -15.02 -20.37
C PHE A 79 -18.88 -16.56 -20.33
N GLY A 80 -20.08 -17.14 -20.30
CA GLY A 80 -20.28 -18.59 -20.21
C GLY A 80 -21.51 -18.96 -19.40
N ALA A 81 -21.83 -20.25 -19.41
CA ALA A 81 -22.86 -20.83 -18.55
C ALA A 81 -22.30 -21.11 -17.14
N TYR A 82 -23.20 -21.13 -16.16
CA TYR A 82 -22.91 -21.50 -14.79
C TYR A 82 -22.24 -22.89 -14.71
N ASP A 83 -21.18 -22.98 -13.90
CA ASP A 83 -20.44 -24.21 -13.61
C ASP A 83 -20.38 -24.41 -12.09
N GLU A 84 -21.25 -25.27 -11.56
CA GLU A 84 -21.38 -25.52 -10.11
C GLU A 84 -20.06 -25.94 -9.46
N ALA A 85 -19.28 -26.80 -10.13
CA ALA A 85 -18.03 -27.32 -9.58
C ALA A 85 -16.98 -26.21 -9.49
N LYS A 86 -16.80 -25.43 -10.57
CA LYS A 86 -15.86 -24.30 -10.56
C LYS A 86 -16.31 -23.18 -9.62
N CYS A 87 -17.61 -22.91 -9.55
CA CYS A 87 -18.16 -21.91 -8.65
C CYS A 87 -17.92 -22.29 -7.19
N THR A 88 -18.16 -23.56 -6.83
CA THR A 88 -17.91 -24.07 -5.48
C THR A 88 -16.44 -23.96 -5.11
N ALA A 89 -15.55 -24.38 -6.01
CA ALA A 89 -14.11 -24.27 -5.82
C ALA A 89 -13.67 -22.80 -5.62
N LEU A 90 -14.20 -21.88 -6.43
CA LEU A 90 -13.91 -20.46 -6.31
C LEU A 90 -14.39 -19.88 -4.96
N LYS A 91 -15.60 -20.22 -4.53
CA LYS A 91 -16.16 -19.77 -3.25
C LYS A 91 -15.29 -20.21 -2.07
N SER A 92 -14.82 -21.46 -2.08
CA SER A 92 -13.94 -22.00 -1.03
C SER A 92 -12.56 -21.33 -0.99
N ALA A 93 -12.07 -20.84 -2.13
CA ALA A 93 -10.75 -20.21 -2.25
C ALA A 93 -10.80 -18.67 -2.17
N TRP A 94 -11.99 -18.06 -2.12
CA TRP A 94 -12.19 -16.61 -2.26
C TRP A 94 -11.48 -15.78 -1.19
N ALA A 95 -11.38 -16.30 0.04
CA ALA A 95 -10.69 -15.60 1.10
C ALA A 95 -9.16 -15.52 0.88
N SER A 96 -8.58 -16.34 0.00
CA SER A 96 -7.13 -16.35 -0.23
C SER A 96 -6.73 -15.29 -1.25
N SER A 97 -5.76 -14.43 -0.92
CA SER A 97 -5.17 -13.49 -1.88
C SER A 97 -4.58 -14.21 -3.11
N GLU A 98 -4.09 -15.44 -2.96
CA GLU A 98 -3.54 -16.24 -4.06
C GLU A 98 -4.55 -16.45 -5.20
N THR A 99 -5.82 -16.62 -4.86
CA THR A 99 -6.91 -16.75 -5.83
C THR A 99 -7.04 -15.51 -6.73
N HIS A 100 -6.81 -14.33 -6.18
CA HIS A 100 -7.06 -13.07 -6.88
C HIS A 100 -5.85 -12.57 -7.66
N ILE A 101 -4.62 -12.72 -7.13
CA ILE A 101 -3.40 -12.19 -7.76
C ILE A 101 -3.10 -12.80 -9.13
N GLN A 102 -3.55 -14.04 -9.36
CA GLN A 102 -3.35 -14.76 -10.63
C GLN A 102 -4.22 -14.22 -11.77
N THR A 103 -5.09 -13.25 -11.49
CA THR A 103 -6.00 -12.67 -12.46
C THR A 103 -5.61 -11.25 -12.87
N SER A 104 -5.90 -10.93 -14.12
CA SER A 104 -5.65 -9.61 -14.70
C SER A 104 -6.61 -8.52 -14.21
N SER A 105 -7.67 -8.87 -13.48
CA SER A 105 -8.79 -7.95 -13.21
C SER A 105 -9.40 -8.06 -11.80
N SER A 106 -9.23 -9.17 -11.08
CA SER A 106 -9.90 -9.36 -9.78
C SER A 106 -9.44 -8.34 -8.74
N VAL A 107 -10.37 -7.80 -7.98
CA VAL A 107 -10.11 -6.76 -6.97
C VAL A 107 -10.38 -7.36 -5.60
N MET A 108 -9.42 -7.24 -4.69
CA MET A 108 -9.53 -7.77 -3.33
C MET A 108 -10.41 -6.89 -2.44
N ALA A 109 -10.44 -5.58 -2.68
CA ALA A 109 -11.35 -4.67 -2.00
C ALA A 109 -12.78 -4.80 -2.56
N ALA A 110 -13.66 -5.46 -1.79
CA ALA A 110 -15.05 -5.74 -2.20
C ALA A 110 -15.82 -4.49 -2.67
N PHE A 111 -15.56 -3.33 -2.04
CA PHE A 111 -16.18 -2.06 -2.43
C PHE A 111 -15.95 -1.76 -3.91
N PHE A 112 -14.72 -1.96 -4.37
CA PHE A 112 -14.32 -1.68 -5.74
C PHE A 112 -14.63 -2.82 -6.70
N ALA A 113 -14.84 -4.05 -6.23
CA ALA A 113 -15.46 -5.11 -7.04
C ALA A 113 -16.94 -4.80 -7.32
N ASN A 114 -17.61 -4.08 -6.42
CA ASN A 114 -18.94 -3.50 -6.58
C ASN A 114 -20.02 -4.52 -7.00
N GLN A 115 -19.90 -5.77 -6.54
CA GLN A 115 -20.76 -6.87 -6.97
C GLN A 115 -20.96 -6.93 -8.50
N SER A 116 -19.92 -6.63 -9.28
CA SER A 116 -20.02 -6.58 -10.74
C SER A 116 -20.19 -7.97 -11.34
N CYS A 117 -19.48 -8.96 -10.79
CA CYS A 117 -19.62 -10.38 -11.09
C CYS A 117 -19.11 -11.16 -9.87
N ASP A 118 -19.90 -11.13 -8.80
CA ASP A 118 -19.56 -11.67 -7.49
C ASP A 118 -20.04 -13.13 -7.40
N PRO A 119 -19.17 -14.09 -7.02
CA PRO A 119 -19.56 -15.49 -7.00
C PRO A 119 -20.64 -15.82 -5.96
N PHE A 120 -20.89 -14.96 -4.97
CA PHE A 120 -21.86 -15.20 -3.89
C PHE A 120 -23.29 -14.74 -4.23
N LEU A 121 -23.48 -14.13 -5.40
CA LEU A 121 -24.79 -13.83 -5.96
C LEU A 121 -25.46 -15.09 -6.56
N GLN A 122 -26.74 -14.98 -6.93
CA GLN A 122 -27.45 -16.06 -7.62
C GLN A 122 -26.89 -16.23 -9.04
N PRO A 123 -26.93 -17.45 -9.63
CA PRO A 123 -26.44 -17.66 -10.99
C PRO A 123 -27.12 -16.82 -12.07
N SER A 124 -28.36 -16.39 -11.83
CA SER A 124 -29.13 -15.52 -12.71
C SER A 124 -28.89 -14.03 -12.51
N ASP A 125 -28.12 -13.65 -11.47
CA ASP A 125 -27.78 -12.25 -11.21
C ASP A 125 -26.76 -11.73 -12.22
N ARG A 126 -26.47 -10.43 -12.14
CA ARG A 126 -25.55 -9.80 -13.09
C ARG A 126 -24.13 -10.37 -12.96
N CYS A 127 -23.51 -10.61 -14.11
CA CYS A 127 -22.07 -10.72 -14.25
C CYS A 127 -21.61 -9.82 -15.40
N ILE A 128 -20.99 -8.70 -15.03
CA ILE A 128 -20.46 -7.68 -15.93
C ILE A 128 -19.02 -7.33 -15.53
N ILE A 129 -18.29 -6.69 -16.45
CA ILE A 129 -16.94 -6.17 -16.15
C ILE A 129 -17.03 -5.03 -15.13
N GLY A 130 -18.00 -4.12 -15.29
CA GLY A 130 -18.27 -3.05 -14.32
C GLY A 130 -17.04 -2.19 -14.03
N THR A 131 -16.58 -2.24 -12.78
CA THR A 131 -15.42 -1.48 -12.27
C THR A 131 -14.07 -2.13 -12.58
N TYR A 132 -14.06 -3.36 -13.08
CA TYR A 132 -12.86 -4.03 -13.55
C TYR A 132 -12.31 -3.39 -14.83
N VAL A 133 -11.03 -3.62 -15.09
CA VAL A 133 -10.38 -3.21 -16.33
C VAL A 133 -10.95 -4.01 -17.50
N GLN A 134 -11.04 -3.42 -18.69
CA GLN A 134 -11.60 -4.07 -19.88
C GLN A 134 -10.60 -5.04 -20.53
N TYR A 135 -9.36 -4.58 -20.61
CA TYR A 135 -8.25 -5.36 -21.12
C TYR A 135 -7.06 -5.20 -20.19
N ALA A 136 -6.15 -6.17 -20.22
CA ALA A 136 -4.86 -6.08 -19.55
C ALA A 136 -3.76 -6.57 -20.49
N VAL A 137 -2.59 -5.93 -20.44
CA VAL A 137 -1.38 -6.47 -21.07
C VAL A 137 -0.58 -7.21 -20.00
N LYS A 138 -0.41 -8.53 -20.19
CA LYS A 138 0.45 -9.38 -19.37
C LYS A 138 1.92 -9.02 -19.65
N ALA A 139 2.40 -7.94 -19.05
CA ALA A 139 3.65 -7.33 -19.45
C ALA A 139 4.86 -8.21 -19.11
N ALA A 140 5.81 -8.31 -20.04
CA ALA A 140 7.03 -9.10 -19.89
C ALA A 140 8.31 -8.29 -20.14
N SER A 141 8.19 -7.03 -20.60
CA SER A 141 9.34 -6.21 -20.99
C SER A 141 9.03 -4.71 -20.95
N ALA A 142 10.10 -3.90 -20.99
CA ALA A 142 9.98 -2.45 -21.20
C ALA A 142 9.28 -2.09 -22.52
N ALA A 143 9.40 -2.93 -23.55
CA ALA A 143 8.72 -2.71 -24.83
C ALA A 143 7.20 -2.86 -24.69
N ASP A 144 6.71 -3.85 -23.94
CA ASP A 144 5.29 -4.00 -23.66
C ASP A 144 4.75 -2.78 -22.88
N TYR A 145 5.53 -2.27 -21.92
CA TYR A 145 5.20 -1.06 -21.17
C TYR A 145 5.04 0.14 -22.10
N SER A 146 6.06 0.44 -22.90
CA SER A 146 6.05 1.57 -23.83
C SER A 146 4.93 1.45 -24.86
N ALA A 147 4.70 0.26 -25.42
CA ALA A 147 3.60 0.01 -26.36
C ALA A 147 2.23 0.22 -25.71
N THR A 148 2.04 -0.26 -24.48
CA THR A 148 0.76 -0.11 -23.74
C THR A 148 0.47 1.34 -23.40
N ILE A 149 1.47 2.07 -22.90
CA ILE A 149 1.34 3.50 -22.57
C ILE A 149 1.01 4.30 -23.84
N LYS A 150 1.74 4.04 -24.92
CA LYS A 150 1.51 4.68 -26.22
C LYS A 150 0.11 4.40 -26.73
N PHE A 151 -0.33 3.14 -26.76
CA PHE A 151 -1.65 2.76 -27.24
C PHE A 151 -2.77 3.41 -26.42
N ALA A 152 -2.63 3.45 -25.09
CA ALA A 152 -3.61 4.11 -24.22
C ALA A 152 -3.70 5.62 -24.51
N GLN A 153 -2.57 6.30 -24.73
CA GLN A 153 -2.56 7.71 -25.09
C GLN A 153 -3.14 7.97 -26.50
N GLU A 154 -2.72 7.20 -27.51
CA GLU A 154 -3.18 7.35 -28.90
C GLU A 154 -4.68 7.10 -29.07
N ASN A 155 -5.29 6.30 -28.19
CA ASN A 155 -6.72 6.02 -28.21
C ASN A 155 -7.49 6.73 -27.08
N ASN A 156 -6.81 7.59 -26.30
CA ASN A 156 -7.38 8.29 -25.15
C ASN A 156 -8.10 7.35 -24.15
N ILE A 157 -7.55 6.16 -23.92
CA ILE A 157 -8.08 5.17 -22.98
C ILE A 157 -7.47 5.42 -21.61
N ARG A 158 -8.26 5.21 -20.55
CA ARG A 158 -7.75 5.22 -19.17
C ARG A 158 -6.71 4.10 -19.01
N LEU A 159 -5.47 4.46 -18.65
CA LEU A 159 -4.44 3.50 -18.27
C LEU A 159 -4.51 3.21 -16.77
N VAL A 160 -4.45 1.94 -16.39
CA VAL A 160 -4.33 1.48 -15.00
C VAL A 160 -3.04 0.69 -14.84
N ILE A 161 -2.26 0.96 -13.79
CA ILE A 161 -1.12 0.11 -13.42
C ILE A 161 -1.61 -0.91 -12.41
N ARG A 162 -1.50 -2.20 -12.74
CA ARG A 162 -1.96 -3.30 -11.90
C ARG A 162 -0.80 -4.23 -11.58
N ASN A 163 -0.58 -4.47 -10.30
CA ASN A 163 0.30 -5.52 -9.81
C ASN A 163 -0.53 -6.69 -9.28
N THR A 164 -0.78 -6.73 -7.97
CA THR A 164 -1.44 -7.84 -7.27
C THR A 164 -2.95 -7.67 -7.11
N GLY A 165 -3.47 -6.44 -7.15
CA GLY A 165 -4.89 -6.15 -6.87
C GLY A 165 -5.22 -5.95 -5.38
N HIS A 166 -4.20 -5.84 -4.52
CA HIS A 166 -4.30 -5.61 -3.07
C HIS A 166 -4.81 -4.22 -2.66
N ASP A 167 -4.83 -3.24 -3.58
CA ASP A 167 -5.07 -1.84 -3.20
C ASP A 167 -6.47 -1.60 -2.61
N TYR A 168 -6.51 -1.14 -1.35
CA TYR A 168 -7.75 -0.89 -0.61
C TYR A 168 -8.57 0.30 -1.14
N LEU A 169 -7.95 1.20 -1.92
CA LEU A 169 -8.56 2.43 -2.42
C LEU A 169 -8.90 2.33 -3.92
N GLY A 170 -8.86 1.13 -4.51
CA GLY A 170 -9.23 0.89 -5.90
C GLY A 170 -8.29 1.51 -6.94
N LYS A 171 -7.07 1.89 -6.56
CA LYS A 171 -6.07 2.54 -7.43
C LYS A 171 -5.53 1.63 -8.54
N SER A 172 -5.73 0.31 -8.41
CA SER A 172 -5.28 -0.70 -9.37
C SER A 172 -6.41 -1.30 -10.24
N THR A 173 -7.56 -0.61 -10.30
CA THR A 173 -8.68 -0.94 -11.20
C THR A 173 -9.30 0.31 -11.82
N GLY A 174 -10.18 0.12 -12.80
CA GLY A 174 -10.92 1.22 -13.40
C GLY A 174 -11.83 0.76 -14.54
N ALA A 175 -13.09 1.20 -14.49
CA ALA A 175 -14.05 0.97 -15.56
C ALA A 175 -13.52 1.52 -16.90
N GLY A 176 -13.69 0.75 -17.98
CA GLY A 176 -13.26 1.15 -19.32
C GLY A 176 -11.75 1.19 -19.53
N ALA A 177 -10.94 0.77 -18.55
CA ALA A 177 -9.49 0.94 -18.60
C ALA A 177 -8.76 -0.20 -19.35
N LEU A 178 -7.57 0.14 -19.85
CA LEU A 178 -6.52 -0.81 -20.21
C LEU A 178 -5.54 -0.92 -19.05
N ALA A 179 -5.30 -2.12 -18.55
CA ALA A 179 -4.33 -2.36 -17.49
C ALA A 179 -2.95 -2.71 -18.05
N LEU A 180 -1.91 -2.10 -17.50
CA LEU A 180 -0.55 -2.62 -17.57
C LEU A 180 -0.35 -3.57 -16.38
N TRP A 181 -0.37 -4.88 -16.64
CA TRP A 181 -0.33 -5.90 -15.60
C TRP A 181 1.11 -6.38 -15.37
N THR A 182 1.70 -5.89 -14.27
CA THR A 182 3.13 -6.05 -13.95
C THR A 182 3.46 -7.34 -13.20
N HIS A 183 2.43 -8.09 -12.77
CA HIS A 183 2.55 -9.23 -11.86
C HIS A 183 3.58 -10.29 -12.30
N HIS A 184 3.77 -10.47 -13.62
CA HIS A 184 4.64 -11.52 -14.15
C HIS A 184 6.12 -11.13 -14.28
N LEU A 185 6.51 -9.90 -13.94
CA LEU A 185 7.92 -9.52 -13.83
C LEU A 185 8.50 -10.04 -12.52
N LYS A 186 8.91 -11.31 -12.52
CA LYS A 186 9.32 -12.08 -11.34
C LYS A 186 10.83 -12.22 -11.15
N ASP A 187 11.64 -11.50 -11.92
CA ASP A 187 13.11 -11.58 -11.81
C ASP A 187 13.60 -11.12 -10.42
N ILE A 188 14.46 -11.91 -9.79
CA ILE A 188 15.10 -11.59 -8.50
C ILE A 188 16.60 -11.82 -8.63
N LYS A 189 17.39 -10.82 -8.24
CA LYS A 189 18.86 -10.91 -8.27
C LYS A 189 19.47 -10.31 -7.00
N VAL A 190 20.22 -11.12 -6.27
CA VAL A 190 21.05 -10.66 -5.15
C VAL A 190 22.35 -10.06 -5.68
N LEU A 191 22.76 -8.93 -5.10
CA LEU A 191 23.87 -8.10 -5.56
C LEU A 191 24.83 -7.76 -4.41
N ASP A 192 26.12 -7.71 -4.73
CA ASP A 192 27.08 -6.89 -3.98
C ASP A 192 27.02 -5.48 -4.53
N TYR A 193 26.36 -4.58 -3.80
CA TYR A 193 26.03 -3.24 -4.28
C TYR A 193 26.99 -2.20 -3.69
N LYS A 194 27.39 -1.23 -4.54
CA LYS A 194 28.23 -0.10 -4.15
C LYS A 194 27.82 1.16 -4.87
N SER A 195 27.47 2.19 -4.11
CA SER A 195 27.28 3.57 -4.56
C SER A 195 27.88 4.54 -3.55
N ALA A 196 27.80 5.85 -3.83
CA ALA A 196 28.20 6.88 -2.87
C ALA A 196 27.37 6.85 -1.56
N ALA A 197 26.14 6.33 -1.61
CA ALA A 197 25.20 6.36 -0.48
C ALA A 197 25.05 5.02 0.25
N TYR A 198 25.49 3.91 -0.36
CA TYR A 198 25.34 2.58 0.22
C TYR A 198 26.39 1.61 -0.29
N THR A 199 26.96 0.80 0.60
CA THR A 199 27.80 -0.36 0.26
C THR A 199 27.35 -1.54 1.11
N GLY A 200 26.96 -2.63 0.47
CA GLY A 200 26.39 -3.79 1.15
C GLY A 200 25.65 -4.73 0.20
N LYS A 201 24.91 -5.68 0.75
CA LYS A 201 24.05 -6.56 -0.05
C LYS A 201 22.79 -5.83 -0.49
N ALA A 202 22.34 -6.12 -1.70
CA ALA A 202 21.08 -5.60 -2.22
C ALA A 202 20.34 -6.71 -2.98
N VAL A 203 19.04 -6.52 -3.19
CA VAL A 203 18.23 -7.37 -4.06
C VAL A 203 17.55 -6.49 -5.10
N LYS A 204 17.78 -6.78 -6.38
CA LYS A 204 17.00 -6.25 -7.49
C LYS A 204 15.80 -7.16 -7.71
N VAL A 205 14.60 -6.60 -7.67
CA VAL A 205 13.33 -7.31 -7.84
C VAL A 205 12.54 -6.72 -8.99
N GLY A 206 11.98 -7.56 -9.85
CA GLY A 206 11.02 -7.15 -10.87
C GLY A 206 9.73 -6.61 -10.24
N ALA A 207 8.99 -5.78 -10.97
CA ALA A 207 7.81 -5.10 -10.46
C ALA A 207 6.72 -6.05 -9.93
N GLY A 208 6.68 -7.29 -10.43
CA GLY A 208 5.71 -8.31 -10.05
C GLY A 208 6.10 -9.15 -8.85
N VAL A 209 7.35 -9.03 -8.36
CA VAL A 209 7.84 -9.79 -7.21
C VAL A 209 7.06 -9.39 -5.95
N GLN A 210 6.53 -10.40 -5.27
CA GLN A 210 5.80 -10.28 -4.02
C GLN A 210 6.75 -10.39 -2.82
N ALA A 211 6.32 -9.88 -1.66
CA ALA A 211 7.16 -9.85 -0.46
C ALA A 211 7.67 -11.23 -0.04
N GLY A 212 6.82 -12.27 -0.08
CA GLY A 212 7.20 -13.64 0.24
C GLY A 212 8.24 -14.22 -0.72
N GLU A 213 8.11 -13.95 -2.02
CA GLU A 213 9.08 -14.38 -3.04
C GLU A 213 10.45 -13.74 -2.82
N ALA A 214 10.48 -12.41 -2.57
CA ALA A 214 11.71 -11.68 -2.28
C ALA A 214 12.36 -12.17 -0.98
N GLN A 215 11.57 -12.41 0.06
CA GLN A 215 12.06 -12.88 1.35
C GLN A 215 12.63 -14.30 1.27
N ALA A 216 11.98 -15.21 0.53
CA ALA A 216 12.50 -16.56 0.28
C ALA A 216 13.84 -16.53 -0.47
N ALA A 217 13.95 -15.69 -1.50
CA ALA A 217 15.18 -15.53 -2.28
C ALA A 217 16.33 -14.91 -1.45
N ALA A 218 16.03 -13.95 -0.57
CA ALA A 218 17.00 -13.37 0.35
C ALA A 218 17.48 -14.39 1.38
N HIS A 219 16.54 -15.12 2.01
CA HIS A 219 16.85 -16.12 3.04
C HIS A 219 17.74 -17.25 2.50
N ALA A 220 17.54 -17.68 1.25
CA ALA A 220 18.42 -18.65 0.59
C ALA A 220 19.89 -18.20 0.48
N GLN A 221 20.17 -16.91 0.68
CA GLN A 221 21.52 -16.33 0.70
C GLN A 221 21.95 -15.89 2.11
N GLY A 222 21.22 -16.29 3.16
CA GLY A 222 21.45 -15.84 4.53
C GLY A 222 21.15 -14.35 4.74
N LEU A 223 20.17 -13.82 4.01
CA LEU A 223 19.78 -12.41 4.04
C LEU A 223 18.29 -12.22 4.35
N VAL A 224 17.91 -11.01 4.73
CA VAL A 224 16.54 -10.53 4.86
C VAL A 224 16.35 -9.23 4.07
N VAL A 225 15.11 -9.01 3.63
CA VAL A 225 14.68 -7.76 2.97
C VAL A 225 13.46 -7.21 3.69
N VAL A 226 13.33 -5.88 3.77
CA VAL A 226 12.14 -5.26 4.37
C VAL A 226 10.96 -5.44 3.41
N GLY A 227 9.95 -6.18 3.87
CA GLY A 227 8.69 -6.40 3.17
C GLY A 227 7.49 -6.28 4.10
N GLY A 228 6.29 -6.36 3.52
CA GLY A 228 5.03 -6.26 4.27
C GLY A 228 4.69 -7.51 5.06
N ASN A 229 3.71 -7.39 5.97
CA ASN A 229 3.17 -8.53 6.71
C ASN A 229 2.49 -9.55 5.81
N SER A 230 1.73 -9.14 4.79
CA SER A 230 1.16 -10.09 3.83
C SER A 230 2.23 -10.49 2.79
N PRO A 231 2.65 -11.76 2.69
CA PRO A 231 3.64 -12.19 1.70
C PRO A 231 3.18 -11.97 0.27
N THR A 232 1.87 -11.87 0.04
CA THR A 232 1.30 -11.71 -1.31
C THR A 232 1.32 -10.26 -1.81
N VAL A 233 1.70 -9.26 -1.01
CA VAL A 233 1.82 -7.86 -1.48
C VAL A 233 2.98 -7.68 -2.44
N GLY A 234 2.78 -6.88 -3.50
CA GLY A 234 3.81 -6.60 -4.49
C GLY A 234 4.89 -5.65 -3.96
N LEU A 235 6.11 -6.15 -3.77
CA LEU A 235 7.18 -5.45 -3.06
C LEU A 235 7.60 -4.15 -3.75
N ALA A 236 7.77 -4.17 -5.07
CA ALA A 236 8.09 -2.99 -5.89
C ALA A 236 6.86 -2.17 -6.31
N GLY A 237 5.66 -2.59 -5.89
CA GLY A 237 4.40 -1.95 -6.23
C GLY A 237 4.04 -0.78 -5.30
N GLY A 238 2.73 -0.60 -5.10
CA GLY A 238 2.18 0.42 -4.21
C GLY A 238 2.71 0.32 -2.77
N TYR A 239 3.13 -0.87 -2.32
CA TYR A 239 3.73 -1.11 -1.00
C TYR A 239 4.92 -0.16 -0.74
N THR A 240 6.05 -0.35 -1.44
CA THR A 240 7.24 0.47 -1.26
C THR A 240 7.04 1.88 -1.79
N GLN A 241 6.29 2.05 -2.89
CA GLN A 241 6.04 3.38 -3.47
C GLN A 241 5.22 4.29 -2.56
N GLY A 242 4.38 3.74 -1.68
CA GLY A 242 3.59 4.49 -0.70
C GLY A 242 4.23 4.65 0.68
N GLY A 243 5.36 3.99 0.93
CA GLY A 243 6.00 3.94 2.25
C GLY A 243 6.43 2.52 2.59
N GLY A 244 5.47 1.67 2.94
CA GLY A 244 5.69 0.25 3.17
C GLY A 244 6.13 -0.04 4.59
N HIS A 245 5.20 -0.49 5.44
CA HIS A 245 5.48 -0.92 6.80
C HIS A 245 5.59 -2.46 6.88
N GLY A 246 6.00 -3.02 8.01
CA GLY A 246 6.14 -4.47 8.16
C GLY A 246 7.04 -4.88 9.33
N PRO A 247 7.30 -6.19 9.54
CA PRO A 247 7.88 -6.69 10.79
C PRO A 247 9.34 -6.26 11.05
N LEU A 248 10.03 -5.77 10.02
CA LEU A 248 11.44 -5.36 10.09
C LEU A 248 11.64 -3.84 10.19
N VAL A 249 10.57 -3.04 10.08
CA VAL A 249 10.70 -1.59 9.86
C VAL A 249 11.20 -0.82 11.07
N SER A 250 10.93 -1.28 12.30
CA SER A 250 11.51 -0.67 13.49
C SER A 250 13.04 -0.82 13.57
N LYS A 251 13.59 -1.83 12.87
CA LYS A 251 15.04 -2.06 12.82
C LYS A 251 15.71 -1.38 11.64
N TYR A 252 15.06 -1.36 10.48
CA TYR A 252 15.70 -0.96 9.22
C TYR A 252 15.06 0.26 8.54
N GLY A 253 13.92 0.75 9.02
CA GLY A 253 13.10 1.78 8.38
C GLY A 253 12.07 1.21 7.41
N LEU A 254 11.24 2.07 6.83
CA LEU A 254 10.17 1.70 5.90
C LEU A 254 10.72 1.09 4.61
N GLY A 255 9.87 0.42 3.82
CA GLY A 255 10.21 -0.08 2.49
C GLY A 255 10.83 1.02 1.60
N ALA A 256 10.24 2.22 1.61
CA ALA A 256 10.71 3.40 0.91
C ALA A 256 12.09 3.91 1.38
N ASP A 257 12.50 3.56 2.61
CA ASP A 257 13.85 3.88 3.13
C ASP A 257 14.90 2.86 2.65
N GLN A 258 14.47 1.72 2.09
CA GLN A 258 15.35 0.65 1.60
C GLN A 258 15.77 0.81 0.14
N VAL A 259 15.07 1.63 -0.63
CA VAL A 259 15.28 1.76 -2.07
C VAL A 259 16.69 2.32 -2.35
N LEU A 260 17.35 1.73 -3.34
CA LEU A 260 18.60 2.19 -3.92
C LEU A 260 18.39 2.69 -5.35
N GLU A 261 17.55 2.02 -6.12
CA GLU A 261 17.24 2.35 -7.51
C GLU A 261 15.79 2.01 -7.87
N TRP A 262 15.22 2.81 -8.78
CA TRP A 262 13.97 2.53 -9.48
C TRP A 262 14.23 2.46 -10.97
N GLU A 263 13.94 1.33 -11.61
CA GLU A 263 13.90 1.22 -13.07
C GLU A 263 12.44 1.37 -13.53
N VAL A 264 12.17 2.34 -14.39
CA VAL A 264 10.80 2.73 -14.77
C VAL A 264 10.68 3.03 -16.25
N VAL A 265 9.45 2.98 -16.76
CA VAL A 265 9.05 3.55 -18.06
C VAL A 265 8.20 4.78 -17.82
N THR A 266 8.63 5.94 -18.34
CA THR A 266 7.89 7.20 -18.21
C THR A 266 6.65 7.24 -19.09
N SER A 267 5.81 8.26 -18.93
CA SER A 267 4.66 8.51 -19.81
C SER A 267 5.05 8.71 -21.28
N GLY A 268 6.29 9.13 -21.56
CA GLY A 268 6.87 9.24 -22.91
C GLY A 268 7.51 7.95 -23.43
N GLY A 269 7.43 6.85 -22.69
CA GLY A 269 7.96 5.56 -23.11
C GLY A 269 9.46 5.34 -22.90
N GLN A 270 10.14 6.26 -22.21
CA GLN A 270 11.57 6.15 -21.96
C GLN A 270 11.83 5.29 -20.73
N THR A 271 12.79 4.37 -20.84
CA THR A 271 13.29 3.59 -19.69
C THR A 271 14.33 4.40 -18.94
N ILE A 272 14.12 4.61 -17.64
CA ILE A 272 14.98 5.42 -16.77
C ILE A 272 15.34 4.62 -15.52
N VAL A 273 16.58 4.78 -15.06
CA VAL A 273 17.00 4.34 -13.71
C VAL A 273 17.13 5.58 -12.82
N ALA A 274 16.19 5.75 -11.89
CA ALA A 274 16.20 6.83 -10.91
C ALA A 274 16.91 6.37 -9.63
N THR A 275 17.88 7.17 -9.18
CA THR A 275 18.71 6.94 -7.99
C THR A 275 18.81 8.23 -7.18
N PRO A 276 19.40 8.21 -5.97
CA PRO A 276 19.63 9.43 -5.20
C PRO A 276 20.47 10.50 -5.93
N THR A 277 21.20 10.12 -6.98
CA THR A 277 22.13 11.00 -7.71
C THR A 277 21.80 11.20 -9.19
N ALA A 278 20.85 10.44 -9.74
CA ALA A 278 20.40 10.55 -11.13
C ALA A 278 18.86 10.49 -11.15
N TYR A 279 18.19 11.47 -11.79
CA TYR A 279 16.73 11.62 -11.69
C TYR A 279 16.25 11.61 -10.24
N SER A 280 16.98 12.32 -9.36
CA SER A 280 16.80 12.26 -7.91
C SER A 280 15.45 12.80 -7.43
N ASP A 281 14.82 13.67 -8.22
CA ASP A 281 13.45 14.12 -8.01
C ASP A 281 12.44 12.99 -8.22
N LEU A 282 12.58 12.20 -9.29
CA LEU A 282 11.75 11.02 -9.54
C LEU A 282 12.01 9.92 -8.50
N TYR A 283 13.28 9.65 -8.17
CA TYR A 283 13.63 8.71 -7.10
C TYR A 283 12.94 9.10 -5.78
N TRP A 284 13.01 10.38 -5.41
CA TRP A 284 12.39 10.90 -4.20
C TRP A 284 10.86 10.70 -4.23
N ALA A 285 10.21 11.02 -5.34
CA ALA A 285 8.76 10.88 -5.51
C ALA A 285 8.29 9.42 -5.50
N LEU A 286 9.00 8.51 -6.19
CA LEU A 286 8.69 7.07 -6.19
C LEU A 286 8.92 6.42 -4.82
N SER A 287 9.72 7.05 -3.94
CA SER A 287 10.03 6.51 -2.62
C SER A 287 9.11 7.15 -1.55
N GLY A 288 7.82 6.82 -1.57
CA GLY A 288 6.83 7.26 -0.58
C GLY A 288 5.79 8.27 -1.09
N GLY A 289 5.87 8.72 -2.34
CA GLY A 289 4.89 9.61 -2.96
C GLY A 289 3.67 8.92 -3.57
N GLY A 290 3.54 7.60 -3.40
CA GLY A 290 2.43 6.80 -3.90
C GLY A 290 2.69 6.23 -5.29
N GLY A 291 2.26 4.98 -5.49
CA GLY A 291 2.40 4.28 -6.77
C GLY A 291 1.35 4.67 -7.80
N GLY A 292 1.66 4.41 -9.07
CA GLY A 292 0.68 4.52 -10.16
C GLY A 292 0.48 5.93 -10.71
N VAL A 293 1.35 6.90 -10.38
CA VAL A 293 1.19 8.29 -10.81
C VAL A 293 2.43 8.92 -11.47
N TYR A 294 3.66 8.46 -11.26
CA TYR A 294 4.83 9.14 -11.84
C TYR A 294 5.34 8.49 -13.13
N ALA A 295 5.51 7.17 -13.07
CA ALA A 295 6.03 6.31 -14.13
C ALA A 295 5.62 4.86 -13.83
N ALA A 296 5.70 3.99 -14.82
CA ALA A 296 5.44 2.56 -14.63
C ALA A 296 6.73 1.83 -14.21
N VAL A 297 6.76 1.29 -12.99
CA VAL A 297 7.92 0.57 -12.45
C VAL A 297 8.12 -0.77 -13.17
N LEU A 298 9.35 -1.00 -13.64
CA LEU A 298 9.83 -2.28 -14.18
C LEU A 298 10.54 -3.10 -13.12
N SER A 299 11.41 -2.46 -12.33
CA SER A 299 12.14 -3.11 -11.25
C SER A 299 12.57 -2.12 -10.17
N MET A 300 12.94 -2.65 -9.02
CA MET A 300 13.42 -1.91 -7.86
C MET A 300 14.64 -2.60 -7.29
N THR A 301 15.67 -1.84 -6.91
CA THR A 301 16.80 -2.38 -6.13
C THR A 301 16.67 -1.90 -4.69
N VAL A 302 16.66 -2.83 -3.73
CA VAL A 302 16.56 -2.54 -2.28
C VAL A 302 17.74 -3.10 -1.51
N LYS A 303 18.04 -2.47 -0.37
CA LYS A 303 19.01 -2.99 0.61
C LYS A 303 18.59 -4.37 1.11
N ALA A 304 19.58 -5.21 1.41
CA ALA A 304 19.40 -6.48 2.10
C ALA A 304 20.39 -6.58 3.27
N TYR A 305 20.00 -7.31 4.30
CA TYR A 305 20.73 -7.40 5.56
C TYR A 305 21.01 -8.85 5.89
N PRO A 306 22.06 -9.16 6.67
CA PRO A 306 22.25 -10.51 7.21
C PRO A 306 21.01 -10.98 7.95
N ASP A 307 20.64 -12.25 7.75
CA ASP A 307 19.58 -12.89 8.52
C ASP A 307 19.96 -12.99 10.01
N MET A 308 18.97 -13.22 10.85
CA MET A 308 19.10 -13.12 12.30
C MET A 308 18.14 -14.06 13.02
N ILE A 309 18.49 -14.40 14.27
CA ILE A 309 17.51 -14.95 15.20
C ILE A 309 16.34 -13.98 15.31
N THR A 310 15.12 -14.49 15.46
CA THR A 310 13.94 -13.66 15.65
C THR A 310 13.08 -14.29 16.73
N SER A 311 12.62 -13.47 17.67
CA SER A 311 11.64 -13.90 18.67
C SER A 311 10.31 -13.24 18.38
N SER A 312 9.21 -13.97 18.59
CA SER A 312 7.88 -13.47 18.29
C SER A 312 6.88 -13.96 19.31
N ALA A 313 5.84 -13.18 19.57
CA ALA A 313 4.81 -13.50 20.55
C ALA A 313 3.42 -13.11 20.07
N ASN A 314 2.44 -13.89 20.54
CA ASN A 314 1.01 -13.64 20.40
C ASN A 314 0.37 -13.56 21.79
N LEU A 315 -0.61 -12.68 21.94
CA LEU A 315 -1.39 -12.51 23.16
C LEU A 315 -2.85 -12.30 22.78
N THR A 316 -3.77 -13.04 23.40
CA THR A 316 -5.21 -12.83 23.25
C THR A 316 -5.87 -12.81 24.62
N PHE A 317 -6.73 -11.84 24.86
CA PHE A 317 -7.57 -11.80 26.05
C PHE A 317 -8.93 -11.19 25.72
N THR A 318 -9.92 -11.51 26.56
CA THR A 318 -11.31 -11.07 26.37
C THR A 318 -11.83 -10.38 27.63
N ASN A 319 -12.97 -9.72 27.53
CA ASN A 319 -13.69 -9.18 28.69
C ASN A 319 -14.52 -10.23 29.45
N THR A 320 -14.39 -11.53 29.11
CA THR A 320 -15.14 -12.60 29.77
C THR A 320 -14.80 -12.66 31.25
N GLY A 321 -15.80 -12.50 32.12
CA GLY A 321 -15.65 -12.59 33.57
C GLY A 321 -15.15 -11.31 34.25
N VAL A 322 -14.97 -10.21 33.50
CA VAL A 322 -14.55 -8.90 34.04
C VAL A 322 -15.44 -7.77 33.50
N THR A 323 -15.34 -6.58 34.10
CA THR A 323 -16.02 -5.39 33.57
C THR A 323 -15.25 -4.78 32.40
N ASP A 324 -15.93 -3.98 31.57
CA ASP A 324 -15.27 -3.24 30.50
C ASP A 324 -14.18 -2.30 31.04
N GLU A 325 -14.37 -1.69 32.20
CA GLU A 325 -13.35 -0.87 32.87
C GLU A 325 -12.05 -1.66 33.13
N VAL A 326 -12.18 -2.89 33.62
CA VAL A 326 -11.03 -3.77 33.88
C VAL A 326 -10.37 -4.21 32.56
N PHE A 327 -11.16 -4.57 31.56
CA PHE A 327 -10.66 -4.93 30.22
C PHE A 327 -9.89 -3.78 29.56
N TYR A 328 -10.48 -2.58 29.50
CA TYR A 328 -9.84 -1.41 28.91
C TYR A 328 -8.64 -0.91 29.75
N GLY A 329 -8.62 -1.15 31.06
CA GLY A 329 -7.45 -0.95 31.91
C GLY A 329 -6.25 -1.83 31.51
N ALA A 330 -6.51 -3.09 31.14
CA ALA A 330 -5.47 -3.99 30.63
C ALA A 330 -4.98 -3.56 29.23
N VAL A 331 -5.90 -3.15 28.34
CA VAL A 331 -5.54 -2.56 27.04
C VAL A 331 -4.67 -1.32 27.23
N LYS A 332 -5.02 -0.41 28.15
CA LYS A 332 -4.20 0.77 28.47
C LYS A 332 -2.78 0.37 28.89
N SER A 333 -2.67 -0.66 29.72
CA SER A 333 -1.38 -1.17 30.20
C SER A 333 -0.52 -1.68 29.05
N TYR A 334 -1.11 -2.42 28.11
CA TYR A 334 -0.43 -2.82 26.87
C TYR A 334 -0.02 -1.62 25.99
N LEU A 335 -0.92 -0.66 25.74
CA LEU A 335 -0.58 0.49 24.89
C LEU A 335 0.60 1.31 25.45
N LYS A 336 0.75 1.37 26.77
CA LYS A 336 1.89 2.03 27.44
C LYS A 336 3.22 1.28 27.33
N THR A 337 3.22 -0.02 27.02
CA THR A 337 4.47 -0.77 26.76
C THR A 337 4.95 -0.64 25.32
N LEU A 338 4.08 -0.21 24.39
CA LEU A 338 4.42 -0.08 22.98
C LEU A 338 5.71 0.70 22.68
N PRO A 339 6.02 1.85 23.34
CA PRO A 339 7.26 2.57 23.08
C PRO A 339 8.51 1.73 23.34
N SER A 340 8.57 0.97 24.44
CA SER A 340 9.76 0.15 24.76
C SER A 340 9.92 -1.01 23.79
N ILE A 341 8.83 -1.61 23.33
CA ILE A 341 8.84 -2.66 22.30
C ILE A 341 9.51 -2.14 21.03
N VAL A 342 9.04 -1.01 20.51
CA VAL A 342 9.54 -0.49 19.23
C VAL A 342 10.91 0.17 19.32
N ASP A 343 11.27 0.72 20.49
CA ASP A 343 12.62 1.25 20.75
C ASP A 343 13.67 0.14 20.85
N ALA A 344 13.26 -1.09 21.16
CA ALA A 344 14.10 -2.27 21.06
C ALA A 344 14.25 -2.82 19.62
N GLY A 345 13.61 -2.18 18.63
CA GLY A 345 13.64 -2.58 17.23
C GLY A 345 12.60 -3.65 16.85
N ALA A 346 11.67 -3.98 17.75
CA ALA A 346 10.54 -4.86 17.46
C ALA A 346 9.37 -4.10 16.81
N VAL A 347 8.45 -4.84 16.22
CA VAL A 347 7.19 -4.33 15.66
C VAL A 347 6.06 -5.11 16.32
N SER A 348 4.98 -4.41 16.67
CA SER A 348 3.79 -5.08 17.22
C SER A 348 2.55 -4.79 16.38
N ILE A 349 1.83 -5.84 16.04
CA ILE A 349 0.51 -5.76 15.41
C ILE A 349 -0.51 -6.21 16.43
N TRP A 350 -1.55 -5.39 16.58
CA TRP A 350 -2.65 -5.69 17.47
C TRP A 350 -3.97 -5.27 16.86
N LEU A 351 -5.05 -5.91 17.30
CA LEU A 351 -6.41 -5.70 16.86
C LEU A 351 -7.33 -5.67 18.07
N MET A 352 -8.31 -4.77 18.03
CA MET A 352 -9.41 -4.69 18.97
C MET A 352 -10.73 -4.83 18.22
N SER A 353 -11.55 -5.74 18.72
CA SER A 353 -12.97 -5.87 18.38
C SER A 353 -13.79 -5.85 19.68
N PRO A 354 -15.13 -5.73 19.64
CA PRO A 354 -15.94 -5.73 20.85
C PRO A 354 -15.62 -6.93 21.77
N GLY A 355 -15.16 -6.64 22.99
CA GLY A 355 -14.83 -7.62 24.02
C GLY A 355 -13.57 -8.46 23.80
N VAL A 356 -12.79 -8.22 22.75
CA VAL A 356 -11.59 -9.02 22.41
C VAL A 356 -10.41 -8.13 22.06
N PHE A 357 -9.25 -8.45 22.62
CA PHE A 357 -7.96 -7.87 22.25
C PHE A 357 -7.04 -8.98 21.72
N LEU A 358 -6.41 -8.75 20.58
CA LEU A 358 -5.41 -9.63 19.99
C LEU A 358 -4.13 -8.87 19.71
N MET A 359 -2.98 -9.45 20.04
CA MET A 359 -1.66 -9.07 19.56
C MET A 359 -1.16 -10.22 18.68
N GLN A 360 -1.01 -9.98 17.38
CA GLN A 360 -0.70 -11.03 16.42
C GLN A 360 0.05 -10.50 15.18
N PRO A 361 1.38 -10.68 15.10
CA PRO A 361 2.31 -10.90 16.20
C PRO A 361 3.01 -9.62 16.66
N THR A 362 3.64 -9.68 17.83
CA THR A 362 4.86 -8.89 18.09
C THR A 362 6.06 -9.65 17.54
N THR A 363 6.83 -9.04 16.63
CA THR A 363 8.03 -9.61 16.00
C THR A 363 9.27 -8.81 16.42
N ALA A 364 10.29 -9.49 16.96
CA ALA A 364 11.50 -8.89 17.51
C ALA A 364 12.76 -9.44 16.80
N PRO A 365 13.13 -8.88 15.63
CA PRO A 365 14.27 -9.35 14.85
C PRO A 365 15.61 -9.03 15.53
N GLY A 366 16.37 -10.07 15.84
CA GLY A 366 17.67 -10.00 16.50
C GLY A 366 17.60 -9.97 18.03
N LEU A 367 16.41 -10.09 18.62
CA LEU A 367 16.23 -10.21 20.08
C LEU A 367 16.04 -11.68 20.47
N LYS A 368 16.58 -12.04 21.64
CA LYS A 368 16.31 -13.33 22.27
C LYS A 368 14.92 -13.36 22.90
N LYS A 369 14.43 -14.59 23.13
CA LYS A 369 13.13 -14.82 23.75
C LYS A 369 12.97 -14.10 25.09
N GLU A 370 14.01 -14.12 25.92
CA GLU A 370 13.97 -13.53 27.27
C GLU A 370 13.87 -12.00 27.20
N GLU A 371 14.48 -11.38 26.19
CA GLU A 371 14.41 -9.93 25.97
C GLU A 371 13.00 -9.51 25.54
N LEU A 372 12.39 -10.25 24.61
CA LEU A 372 11.00 -10.02 24.23
C LEU A 372 10.02 -10.30 25.39
N GLN A 373 10.24 -11.37 26.15
CA GLN A 373 9.45 -11.67 27.35
C GLN A 373 9.48 -10.51 28.34
N ALA A 374 10.66 -9.95 28.61
CA ALA A 374 10.81 -8.83 29.54
C ALA A 374 10.05 -7.57 29.09
N LEU A 375 9.95 -7.32 27.77
CA LEU A 375 9.18 -6.21 27.22
C LEU A 375 7.67 -6.39 27.39
N LEU A 376 7.17 -7.63 27.32
CA LEU A 376 5.75 -7.97 27.42
C LEU A 376 5.29 -8.25 28.86
N GLN A 377 6.22 -8.55 29.77
CA GLN A 377 5.91 -8.90 31.16
C GLN A 377 5.02 -7.87 31.88
N PRO A 378 5.21 -6.54 31.75
CA PRO A 378 4.35 -5.57 32.41
C PRO A 378 2.87 -5.69 31.99
N THR A 379 2.59 -6.11 30.75
CA THR A 379 1.23 -6.36 30.29
C THR A 379 0.66 -7.64 30.90
N LEU A 380 1.46 -8.71 30.97
CA LEU A 380 1.04 -9.99 31.56
C LEU A 380 0.77 -9.84 33.06
N ASP A 381 1.64 -9.13 33.78
CA ASP A 381 1.46 -8.84 35.21
C ASP A 381 0.16 -8.04 35.45
N ALA A 382 -0.17 -7.10 34.56
CA ALA A 382 -1.41 -6.32 34.64
C ALA A 382 -2.65 -7.19 34.39
N LEU A 383 -2.58 -8.17 33.48
CA LEU A 383 -3.66 -9.14 33.23
C LEU A 383 -3.87 -10.06 34.44
N ASP A 384 -2.78 -10.59 35.00
CA ASP A 384 -2.82 -11.44 36.20
C ASP A 384 -3.42 -10.70 37.40
N ALA A 385 -2.97 -9.46 37.64
CA ALA A 385 -3.48 -8.61 38.71
C ALA A 385 -4.97 -8.24 38.54
N ALA A 386 -5.43 -8.12 37.29
CA ALA A 386 -6.82 -7.86 36.93
C ALA A 386 -7.70 -9.12 36.96
N GLY A 387 -7.13 -10.31 37.14
CA GLY A 387 -7.85 -11.58 37.07
C GLY A 387 -8.36 -11.92 35.67
N ILE A 388 -7.74 -11.37 34.62
CA ILE A 388 -8.12 -11.65 33.23
C ILE A 388 -7.39 -12.91 32.76
N THR A 389 -8.14 -13.90 32.26
CA THR A 389 -7.55 -15.07 31.59
C THR A 389 -7.11 -14.69 30.17
N TYR A 390 -5.95 -15.18 29.75
CA TYR A 390 -5.38 -14.89 28.44
C TYR A 390 -4.67 -16.11 27.84
N ASP A 391 -4.61 -16.13 26.51
CA ASP A 391 -3.76 -17.04 25.75
C ASP A 391 -2.49 -16.29 25.35
N TYR A 392 -1.32 -16.83 25.74
CA TYR A 392 -0.03 -16.23 25.43
C TYR A 392 0.93 -17.28 24.89
N HIS A 393 1.56 -16.96 23.75
CA HIS A 393 2.59 -17.78 23.14
C HIS A 393 3.79 -16.93 22.78
N ILE A 394 4.99 -17.43 23.06
CA ILE A 394 6.25 -16.79 22.68
C ILE A 394 7.26 -17.84 22.18
N GLY A 395 7.75 -17.60 20.97
CA GLY A 395 8.71 -18.45 20.26
C GLY A 395 10.02 -17.73 19.96
N GLN A 396 11.08 -18.49 19.73
CA GLN A 396 12.34 -18.02 19.16
C GLN A 396 12.74 -18.92 18.00
N TYR A 397 13.13 -18.27 16.92
CA TYR A 397 13.40 -18.88 15.62
C TYR A 397 14.85 -18.62 15.23
N ALA A 398 15.44 -19.57 14.50
CA ALA A 398 16.82 -19.46 14.04
C ALA A 398 16.99 -18.35 13.00
N THR A 399 15.94 -18.10 12.20
CA THR A 399 15.91 -17.10 11.13
C THR A 399 14.66 -16.24 11.19
N TYR A 400 14.69 -15.09 10.51
CA TYR A 400 13.51 -14.23 10.36
C TYR A 400 12.39 -14.92 9.57
N LEU A 401 12.72 -15.63 8.48
CA LEU A 401 11.70 -16.26 7.63
C LEU A 401 10.95 -17.37 8.38
N ASP A 402 11.64 -18.14 9.23
CA ASP A 402 10.99 -19.15 10.08
C ASP A 402 9.96 -18.50 11.01
N SER A 403 10.33 -17.39 11.67
CA SER A 403 9.38 -16.64 12.50
C SER A 403 8.23 -16.06 11.69
N TYR A 404 8.50 -15.54 10.49
CA TYR A 404 7.49 -14.94 9.63
C TYR A 404 6.44 -15.96 9.19
N ASN A 405 6.87 -17.17 8.80
CA ASN A 405 5.97 -18.23 8.38
C ASN A 405 5.16 -18.82 9.53
N ASP A 406 5.74 -18.92 10.73
CA ASP A 406 5.08 -19.55 11.88
C ASP A 406 4.11 -18.60 12.59
N MET A 407 4.45 -17.31 12.71
CA MET A 407 3.73 -16.38 13.58
C MET A 407 2.82 -15.38 12.85
N ASN A 408 2.91 -15.31 11.52
CA ASN A 408 2.16 -14.36 10.72
C ASN A 408 1.34 -15.11 9.65
N PRO A 409 0.17 -15.67 10.02
CA PRO A 409 -0.71 -16.35 9.08
C PRO A 409 -1.16 -15.40 7.96
N GLU A 410 -1.38 -15.94 6.76
CA GLU A 410 -1.88 -15.14 5.63
C GLU A 410 -3.23 -14.52 6.01
N PRO A 411 -3.37 -13.18 5.97
CA PRO A 411 -4.65 -12.56 6.19
C PRO A 411 -5.60 -12.90 5.04
N ALA A 412 -6.86 -13.14 5.36
CA ALA A 412 -7.89 -13.25 4.34
C ALA A 412 -8.01 -11.94 3.54
N VAL A 413 -8.45 -12.03 2.30
CA VAL A 413 -8.86 -10.88 1.48
C VAL A 413 -9.81 -10.01 2.30
N THR A 414 -9.41 -8.75 2.48
CA THR A 414 -10.07 -7.81 3.36
C THR A 414 -11.53 -7.55 2.96
N GLU A 415 -12.45 -7.86 3.86
CA GLU A 415 -13.88 -7.54 3.76
C GLU A 415 -14.24 -6.33 4.64
N PHE A 416 -13.31 -5.41 4.80
CA PHE A 416 -13.50 -4.19 5.58
C PHE A 416 -13.47 -2.97 4.65
N ASN A 417 -14.33 -2.00 4.97
CA ASN A 417 -14.09 -0.63 4.55
C ASN A 417 -12.87 -0.11 5.32
N VAL A 418 -11.85 0.38 4.64
CA VAL A 418 -10.59 0.77 5.30
C VAL A 418 -10.54 2.27 5.52
N GLY A 419 -10.13 2.66 6.71
CA GLY A 419 -9.70 4.01 7.07
C GLY A 419 -8.43 3.95 7.91
N GLY A 420 -7.78 5.09 8.15
CA GLY A 420 -6.60 5.11 9.01
C GLY A 420 -6.02 6.48 9.32
N ARG A 421 -5.19 6.51 10.36
CA ARG A 421 -4.41 7.67 10.81
C ARG A 421 -3.08 7.22 11.42
N LEU A 422 -2.07 8.06 11.29
CA LEU A 422 -0.82 7.91 12.01
C LEU A 422 -0.99 8.49 13.42
N MET A 423 -0.68 7.69 14.44
CA MET A 423 -0.96 8.01 15.84
C MET A 423 0.36 8.26 16.59
N PRO A 424 0.57 9.45 17.19
CA PRO A 424 1.87 9.86 17.72
C PRO A 424 2.16 9.24 19.08
N ARG A 425 3.46 9.19 19.42
CA ARG A 425 3.97 8.73 20.73
C ARG A 425 3.39 9.48 21.93
N THR A 426 2.99 10.74 21.73
CA THR A 426 2.40 11.58 22.78
C THR A 426 1.10 11.01 23.36
N LEU A 427 0.42 10.11 22.64
CA LEU A 427 -0.81 9.46 23.09
C LEU A 427 -0.62 8.46 24.24
N VAL A 428 0.62 8.10 24.56
CA VAL A 428 0.94 7.21 25.69
C VAL A 428 2.02 7.81 26.60
N ALA A 429 2.24 9.13 26.52
CA ALA A 429 3.27 9.81 27.30
C ALA A 429 2.95 9.87 28.80
N ASP A 430 1.67 9.87 29.15
CA ASP A 430 1.18 9.86 30.53
C ASP A 430 -0.14 9.10 30.64
N ASP A 431 -0.69 9.01 31.85
CA ASP A 431 -1.92 8.22 32.07
C ASP A 431 -3.18 8.89 31.49
N ALA A 432 -3.22 10.22 31.43
CA ALA A 432 -4.36 10.96 30.91
C ALA A 432 -4.46 10.80 29.37
N SER A 433 -3.35 10.98 28.67
CA SER A 433 -3.25 10.74 27.22
C SER A 433 -3.54 9.28 26.85
N ALA A 434 -3.01 8.32 27.60
CA ALA A 434 -3.28 6.90 27.38
C ALA A 434 -4.76 6.54 27.62
N THR A 435 -5.39 7.16 28.62
CA THR A 435 -6.83 6.98 28.87
C THR A 435 -7.66 7.56 27.72
N ALA A 436 -7.34 8.77 27.25
CA ALA A 436 -8.03 9.38 26.11
C ALA A 436 -7.90 8.53 24.82
N LEU A 437 -6.73 7.93 24.59
CA LEU A 437 -6.54 6.99 23.49
C LEU A 437 -7.49 5.78 23.63
N VAL A 438 -7.49 5.12 24.79
CA VAL A 438 -8.35 3.94 25.03
C VAL A 438 -9.83 4.28 24.89
N ASP A 439 -10.28 5.43 25.41
CA ASP A 439 -11.67 5.90 25.26
C ASP A 439 -12.03 6.12 23.78
N GLY A 440 -11.09 6.66 22.99
CA GLY A 440 -11.24 6.82 21.55
C GLY A 440 -11.37 5.47 20.83
N LEU A 441 -10.50 4.50 21.15
CA LEU A 441 -10.57 3.15 20.58
C LEU A 441 -11.90 2.46 20.97
N ALA A 442 -12.33 2.55 22.23
CA ALA A 442 -13.62 2.02 22.69
C ALA A 442 -14.82 2.69 21.98
N SER A 443 -14.72 3.99 21.68
CA SER A 443 -15.74 4.72 20.92
C SER A 443 -15.84 4.22 19.47
N ILE A 444 -14.71 3.85 18.85
CA ILE A 444 -14.69 3.24 17.52
C ILE A 444 -15.42 1.89 17.54
N LEU A 445 -15.15 1.05 18.54
CA LEU A 445 -15.84 -0.24 18.70
C LEU A 445 -17.35 -0.06 18.90
N SER A 446 -17.74 0.93 19.71
CA SER A 446 -19.15 1.27 19.96
C SER A 446 -19.87 1.78 18.70
N ALA A 447 -19.13 2.36 17.74
CA ALA A 447 -19.66 2.76 16.44
C ALA A 447 -19.74 1.61 15.42
N GLY A 448 -19.48 0.36 15.84
CA GLY A 448 -19.46 -0.82 14.97
C GLY A 448 -18.16 -1.00 14.19
N GLY A 449 -17.11 -0.26 14.56
CA GLY A 449 -15.78 -0.38 13.98
C GLY A 449 -14.93 -1.47 14.64
N ILE A 450 -13.87 -1.84 13.94
CA ILE A 450 -12.73 -2.62 14.42
C ILE A 450 -11.51 -1.72 14.22
N VAL A 451 -10.54 -1.80 15.15
CA VAL A 451 -9.29 -1.06 15.04
C VAL A 451 -8.10 -2.00 15.15
N SER A 452 -7.16 -1.84 14.24
CA SER A 452 -5.85 -2.48 14.25
C SER A 452 -4.79 -1.41 14.43
N GLY A 453 -3.77 -1.69 15.21
CA GLY A 453 -2.58 -0.85 15.32
C GLY A 453 -1.34 -1.61 14.85
N LEU A 454 -0.60 -1.00 13.95
CA LEU A 454 0.74 -1.44 13.58
C LEU A 454 1.75 -0.52 14.24
N THR A 455 2.29 -0.96 15.37
CA THR A 455 3.20 -0.19 16.22
C THR A 455 4.64 -0.36 15.77
N ILE A 456 5.28 0.77 15.47
CA ILE A 456 6.62 0.83 14.87
C ILE A 456 7.42 2.02 15.40
N ASN A 457 8.74 1.99 15.20
CA ASN A 457 9.59 3.17 15.29
C ASN A 457 10.41 3.32 14.01
N VAL A 458 9.98 4.23 13.14
CA VAL A 458 10.67 4.53 11.87
C VAL A 458 11.27 5.94 11.85
N ALA A 459 11.68 6.41 13.04
CA ALA A 459 12.46 7.63 13.18
C ALA A 459 13.69 7.55 12.27
N ARG A 460 13.92 8.62 11.52
CA ARG A 460 14.91 8.60 10.44
C ARG A 460 16.30 8.93 11.00
N PRO A 461 17.32 8.09 10.75
CA PRO A 461 18.68 8.38 11.22
C PRO A 461 19.27 9.58 10.47
N SER A 462 20.18 10.29 11.14
CA SER A 462 20.91 11.41 10.54
C SER A 462 21.66 10.96 9.28
N GLY A 463 21.57 11.74 8.21
CA GLY A 463 22.24 11.44 6.94
C GLY A 463 21.55 10.39 6.05
N ALA A 464 20.39 9.86 6.45
CA ALA A 464 19.60 8.97 5.59
C ALA A 464 19.23 9.66 4.26
N ILE A 465 19.09 8.88 3.19
CA ILE A 465 18.72 9.38 1.86
C ILE A 465 17.30 9.98 1.90
N PRO A 466 17.07 11.21 1.39
CA PRO A 466 15.74 11.81 1.32
C PRO A 466 14.77 11.02 0.45
N ASN A 467 13.54 10.89 0.94
CA ASN A 467 12.41 10.31 0.24
C ASN A 467 11.10 11.08 0.58
N ALA A 468 10.00 10.73 -0.09
CA ALA A 468 8.74 11.50 -0.06
C ALA A 468 7.71 10.99 0.95
N VAL A 469 8.05 9.97 1.74
CA VAL A 469 7.21 9.45 2.81
C VAL A 469 6.66 10.60 3.66
N ASN A 470 5.37 10.52 4.01
CA ASN A 470 4.72 11.50 4.89
C ASN A 470 5.58 11.70 6.17
N PRO A 471 6.00 12.93 6.51
CA PRO A 471 6.83 13.20 7.67
C PRO A 471 6.29 12.68 9.00
N ASP A 472 4.98 12.54 9.14
CA ASP A 472 4.33 12.08 10.37
C ASP A 472 4.68 10.64 10.73
N TRP A 473 5.11 9.83 9.76
CA TRP A 473 5.66 8.50 10.03
C TRP A 473 6.83 8.55 11.01
N ARG A 474 7.60 9.64 11.00
CA ARG A 474 8.85 9.74 11.77
C ARG A 474 8.61 9.99 13.26
N THR A 475 7.38 10.38 13.64
CA THR A 475 6.97 10.64 15.03
C THR A 475 5.80 9.76 15.48
N ALA A 476 5.18 9.02 14.56
CA ALA A 476 4.16 8.03 14.84
C ALA A 476 4.68 6.92 15.76
N LEU A 477 3.84 6.51 16.71
CA LEU A 477 3.99 5.28 17.47
C LEU A 477 3.36 4.09 16.74
N PHE A 478 2.21 4.31 16.09
CA PHE A 478 1.56 3.28 15.31
C PHE A 478 0.74 3.86 14.14
N SER A 479 0.56 3.05 13.10
CA SER A 479 -0.46 3.29 12.09
C SER A 479 -1.75 2.64 12.56
N ALA A 480 -2.80 3.43 12.82
CA ALA A 480 -4.13 2.93 13.10
C ALA A 480 -4.83 2.62 11.77
N VAL A 481 -5.27 1.38 11.62
CA VAL A 481 -6.11 0.93 10.50
C VAL A 481 -7.46 0.55 11.10
N VAL A 482 -8.53 1.16 10.59
CA VAL A 482 -9.89 0.96 11.08
C VAL A 482 -10.77 0.44 9.97
N GLY A 483 -11.83 -0.26 10.34
CA GLY A 483 -12.86 -0.61 9.39
C GLY A 483 -14.13 -1.12 10.01
N THR A 484 -15.18 -1.21 9.20
CA THR A 484 -16.45 -1.83 9.56
C THR A 484 -16.57 -3.18 8.85
N PRO A 485 -16.98 -4.26 9.53
CA PRO A 485 -17.25 -5.52 8.86
C PRO A 485 -18.36 -5.34 7.82
N TYR A 486 -18.33 -6.18 6.80
CA TYR A 486 -19.30 -6.17 5.70
C TYR A 486 -20.12 -7.47 5.70
N ASP A 487 -21.43 -7.37 5.41
CA ASP A 487 -22.30 -8.53 5.19
C ASP A 487 -22.48 -8.80 3.69
N ARG A 488 -21.91 -9.92 3.22
CA ARG A 488 -22.02 -10.38 1.82
C ARG A 488 -23.45 -10.55 1.33
N ALA A 489 -24.40 -10.84 2.23
CA ALA A 489 -25.81 -10.97 1.89
C ALA A 489 -26.51 -9.61 1.70
N ASP A 490 -25.96 -8.53 2.23
CA ASP A 490 -26.50 -7.18 2.13
C ASP A 490 -25.39 -6.16 1.76
N PHE A 491 -25.18 -5.97 0.47
CA PHE A 491 -24.20 -5.01 -0.07
C PHE A 491 -24.40 -3.57 0.41
N SER A 492 -25.60 -3.20 0.84
CA SER A 492 -25.85 -1.85 1.36
C SER A 492 -25.05 -1.57 2.64
N THR A 493 -24.74 -2.61 3.43
CA THR A 493 -23.89 -2.54 4.62
C THR A 493 -22.47 -2.08 4.31
N LEU A 494 -21.96 -2.34 3.10
CA LEU A 494 -20.65 -1.87 2.68
C LEU A 494 -20.63 -0.35 2.53
N THR A 495 -21.67 0.21 1.91
CA THR A 495 -21.76 1.66 1.66
C THR A 495 -22.08 2.43 2.95
N SER A 496 -22.99 1.93 3.77
CA SER A 496 -23.26 2.53 5.09
C SER A 496 -22.04 2.41 6.01
N GLY A 497 -21.35 1.27 5.99
CA GLY A 497 -20.10 1.06 6.71
C GLY A 497 -19.01 2.05 6.31
N GLN A 498 -18.80 2.29 5.00
CA GLN A 498 -17.84 3.30 4.55
C GLN A 498 -18.25 4.71 5.00
N THR A 499 -19.55 4.99 5.03
CA THR A 499 -20.08 6.26 5.56
C THR A 499 -19.77 6.40 7.05
N THR A 500 -19.90 5.33 7.84
CA THR A 500 -19.51 5.30 9.27
C THR A 500 -18.00 5.50 9.44
N VAL A 501 -17.18 4.85 8.61
CA VAL A 501 -15.72 5.07 8.62
C VAL A 501 -15.43 6.56 8.42
N THR A 502 -15.97 7.14 7.35
CA THR A 502 -15.70 8.53 6.92
C THR A 502 -16.20 9.55 7.95
N ASN A 503 -17.47 9.42 8.35
CA ASN A 503 -18.17 10.49 9.07
C ASN A 503 -18.19 10.30 10.60
N THR A 504 -17.68 9.17 11.11
CA THR A 504 -17.72 8.87 12.55
C THR A 504 -16.39 8.36 13.07
N ILE A 505 -15.82 7.32 12.47
CA ILE A 505 -14.60 6.68 12.99
C ILE A 505 -13.35 7.54 12.74
N ILE A 506 -13.15 8.04 11.52
CA ILE A 506 -11.99 8.90 11.21
C ILE A 506 -11.98 10.16 12.09
N PRO A 507 -13.09 10.89 12.30
CA PRO A 507 -13.14 12.02 13.22
C PRO A 507 -12.72 11.70 14.67
N ILE A 508 -12.94 10.48 15.15
CA ILE A 508 -12.46 10.05 16.48
C ILE A 508 -10.92 10.01 16.50
N LEU A 509 -10.30 9.43 15.48
CA LEU A 509 -8.84 9.38 15.36
C LEU A 509 -8.23 10.78 15.14
N GLU A 510 -8.86 11.63 14.35
CA GLU A 510 -8.45 13.02 14.15
C GLU A 510 -8.47 13.82 15.44
N LYS A 511 -9.46 13.61 16.31
CA LYS A 511 -9.52 14.28 17.60
C LYS A 511 -8.34 13.89 18.50
N LEU A 512 -7.85 12.66 18.38
CA LEU A 512 -6.67 12.18 19.11
C LEU A 512 -5.37 12.74 18.52
N ASN A 513 -5.29 12.93 17.20
CA ASN A 513 -4.12 13.53 16.54
C ASN A 513 -4.52 14.64 15.53
N PRO A 514 -4.88 15.84 16.01
CA PRO A 514 -5.35 16.91 15.12
C PRO A 514 -4.29 17.33 14.11
N GLY A 515 -4.66 17.36 12.83
CA GLY A 515 -3.74 17.69 11.73
C GLY A 515 -2.72 16.60 11.39
N GLY A 516 -2.85 15.42 12.00
CA GLY A 516 -2.02 14.26 11.71
C GLY A 516 -2.34 13.61 10.36
N GLY A 517 -1.32 12.98 9.78
CA GLY A 517 -1.42 12.27 8.51
C GLY A 517 -2.02 10.86 8.62
N ALA A 518 -2.09 10.19 7.48
CA ALA A 518 -2.47 8.79 7.35
C ALA A 518 -1.52 8.05 6.40
N TYR A 519 -1.48 6.73 6.51
CA TYR A 519 -0.80 5.91 5.53
C TYR A 519 -1.64 5.80 4.25
N LEU A 520 -1.18 6.41 3.16
CA LEU A 520 -1.90 6.48 1.88
C LEU A 520 -2.34 5.15 1.25
N ASN A 521 -1.81 4.01 1.70
CA ASN A 521 -2.24 2.69 1.25
C ASN A 521 -3.33 2.07 2.14
N GLU A 522 -3.52 2.56 3.37
CA GLU A 522 -4.45 2.04 4.39
C GLU A 522 -5.22 3.22 5.02
N ALA A 523 -5.84 4.04 4.18
CA ALA A 523 -6.53 5.26 4.57
C ALA A 523 -7.93 5.33 3.98
N ASP A 524 -8.70 6.30 4.45
CA ASP A 524 -10.05 6.53 3.94
C ASP A 524 -10.00 7.15 2.54
N ARG A 525 -10.56 6.43 1.57
CA ARG A 525 -10.73 6.91 0.19
C ARG A 525 -11.54 8.21 0.05
N ASN A 526 -12.38 8.53 1.04
CA ASN A 526 -13.23 9.71 1.05
C ASN A 526 -12.62 10.87 1.87
N GLU A 527 -11.37 10.74 2.31
CA GLU A 527 -10.64 11.78 3.00
C GLU A 527 -10.71 13.11 2.23
N ALA A 528 -11.28 14.14 2.86
CA ALA A 528 -11.54 15.41 2.20
C ALA A 528 -10.23 16.19 1.96
N ASP A 529 -9.30 16.14 2.92
CA ASP A 529 -7.99 16.81 2.83
C ASP A 529 -6.86 15.79 2.54
N TRP A 530 -7.13 14.85 1.64
CA TRP A 530 -6.22 13.73 1.37
C TRP A 530 -4.84 14.20 0.90
N GLN A 531 -4.74 15.37 0.25
CA GLN A 531 -3.44 15.95 -0.12
C GLN A 531 -2.56 16.19 1.11
N SER A 532 -3.10 16.84 2.15
CA SER A 532 -2.38 17.11 3.38
C SER A 532 -2.23 15.85 4.22
N VAL A 533 -3.29 15.07 4.37
CA VAL A 533 -3.29 13.89 5.23
C VAL A 533 -2.36 12.80 4.69
N PHE A 534 -2.31 12.55 3.38
CA PHE A 534 -1.53 11.44 2.83
C PHE A 534 -0.08 11.84 2.54
N TYR A 535 0.16 13.10 2.18
CA TYR A 535 1.47 13.56 1.71
C TYR A 535 2.09 14.65 2.58
N GLY A 536 1.34 15.24 3.52
CA GLY A 536 1.78 16.35 4.34
C GLY A 536 2.27 17.53 3.51
N GLY A 537 3.31 18.20 4.00
CA GLY A 537 3.98 19.30 3.29
C GLY A 537 4.65 18.89 1.95
N ASN A 538 4.70 17.60 1.61
CA ASN A 538 5.33 17.14 0.37
C ASN A 538 4.45 17.31 -0.88
N TYR A 539 3.12 17.49 -0.74
CA TYR A 539 2.19 17.41 -1.87
C TYR A 539 2.54 18.36 -3.03
N ALA A 540 2.84 19.63 -2.74
CA ALA A 540 3.14 20.62 -3.79
C ALA A 540 4.38 20.22 -4.61
N LYS A 541 5.44 19.73 -3.95
CA LYS A 541 6.66 19.25 -4.61
C LYS A 541 6.38 17.98 -5.42
N LEU A 542 5.60 17.06 -4.87
CA LEU A 542 5.18 15.84 -5.56
C LEU A 542 4.37 16.18 -6.83
N LYS A 543 3.42 17.11 -6.76
CA LYS A 543 2.62 17.55 -7.91
C LYS A 543 3.47 18.25 -8.97
N ALA A 544 4.50 19.00 -8.58
CA ALA A 544 5.46 19.57 -9.52
C ALA A 544 6.28 18.49 -10.25
N ILE A 545 6.71 17.43 -9.56
CA ILE A 545 7.46 16.31 -10.15
C ILE A 545 6.57 15.49 -11.08
N LYS A 546 5.32 15.23 -10.69
CA LYS A 546 4.31 14.58 -11.53
C LYS A 546 4.20 15.25 -12.91
N LYS A 547 4.15 16.59 -12.96
CA LYS A 547 4.10 17.35 -14.22
C LYS A 547 5.32 17.19 -15.12
N ILE A 548 6.49 16.86 -14.55
CA ILE A 548 7.72 16.63 -15.31
C ILE A 548 7.68 15.26 -16.01
N TYR A 549 7.27 14.21 -15.28
CA TYR A 549 7.36 12.82 -15.76
C TYR A 549 6.07 12.28 -16.38
N ASP A 550 4.94 12.96 -16.14
CA ASP A 550 3.64 12.69 -16.78
C ASP A 550 2.86 13.97 -17.10
N PRO A 551 3.35 14.78 -18.07
CA PRO A 551 2.69 16.02 -18.48
C PRO A 551 1.32 15.80 -19.14
N CYS A 552 1.06 14.61 -19.67
CA CYS A 552 -0.21 14.25 -20.33
C CYS A 552 -1.26 13.66 -19.37
N SER A 553 -0.94 13.58 -18.07
CA SER A 553 -1.80 12.96 -17.06
C SER A 553 -2.27 11.55 -17.46
N THR A 554 -1.35 10.77 -18.01
CA THR A 554 -1.53 9.37 -18.45
C THR A 554 -1.85 8.47 -17.27
N PHE A 555 -1.13 8.67 -16.17
CA PHE A 555 -1.22 7.85 -14.97
C PHE A 555 -2.18 8.49 -13.97
N TYR A 556 -3.23 7.76 -13.62
CA TYR A 556 -4.24 8.19 -12.65
C TYR A 556 -4.44 7.11 -11.60
N ALA A 557 -4.52 7.53 -10.35
CA ALA A 557 -4.88 6.72 -9.21
C ALA A 557 -5.77 7.57 -8.29
N LEU A 558 -6.86 7.01 -7.76
CA LEU A 558 -7.72 7.71 -6.80
C LEU A 558 -6.90 8.14 -5.58
N THR A 559 -7.04 9.40 -5.12
CA THR A 559 -6.22 10.04 -4.06
C THR A 559 -4.70 10.05 -4.34
N GLY A 560 -4.29 9.74 -5.57
CA GLY A 560 -2.92 9.84 -6.04
C GLY A 560 -2.55 11.29 -6.35
N VAL A 561 -1.27 11.63 -6.29
CA VAL A 561 -0.82 13.00 -6.62
C VAL A 561 -1.28 13.42 -8.03
N GLY A 562 -2.00 14.55 -8.10
CA GLY A 562 -2.60 15.07 -9.33
C GLY A 562 -3.95 14.44 -9.70
N SER A 563 -4.52 13.56 -8.88
CA SER A 563 -5.84 12.98 -9.15
C SER A 563 -6.97 13.99 -9.02
N ASP A 564 -6.75 15.09 -8.30
CA ASP A 564 -7.69 16.23 -8.18
C ASP A 564 -7.94 16.95 -9.51
N ASP A 565 -7.08 16.74 -10.51
CA ASP A 565 -7.29 17.27 -11.87
C ASP A 565 -8.35 16.44 -12.64
N TRP A 566 -8.90 15.37 -12.04
CA TRP A 566 -9.85 14.44 -12.63
C TRP A 566 -11.02 14.09 -11.69
N THR A 567 -12.17 13.77 -12.29
CA THR A 567 -13.37 13.26 -11.63
C THR A 567 -13.81 11.97 -12.31
N VAL A 568 -14.23 10.99 -11.50
CA VAL A 568 -14.88 9.76 -11.99
C VAL A 568 -16.39 9.99 -11.98
N LYS A 569 -17.03 9.87 -13.14
CA LYS A 569 -18.49 9.97 -13.30
C LYS A 569 -19.19 8.73 -12.74
N SER A 570 -20.51 8.79 -12.60
CA SER A 570 -21.34 7.68 -12.10
C SER A 570 -21.27 6.41 -12.95
N ASP A 571 -21.01 6.53 -14.25
CA ASP A 571 -20.77 5.43 -15.19
C ASP A 571 -19.33 4.86 -15.10
N GLY A 572 -18.49 5.41 -14.23
CA GLY A 572 -17.09 5.03 -14.05
C GLY A 572 -16.11 5.74 -14.98
N ARG A 573 -16.59 6.62 -15.88
CA ARG A 573 -15.75 7.35 -16.83
C ARG A 573 -14.89 8.39 -16.14
N LEU A 574 -13.63 8.45 -16.53
CA LEU A 574 -12.66 9.42 -16.01
C LEU A 574 -12.65 10.68 -16.88
N CYS A 575 -12.95 11.84 -16.28
CA CYS A 575 -13.01 13.13 -16.95
C CYS A 575 -12.18 14.18 -16.21
N LYS A 576 -11.70 15.21 -16.91
CA LYS A 576 -11.06 16.37 -16.29
C LYS A 576 -12.04 17.00 -15.29
N ALA A 577 -11.53 17.40 -14.14
CA ALA A 577 -12.32 18.16 -13.16
C ALA A 577 -12.75 19.50 -13.78
N ALA A 578 -13.92 20.00 -13.35
CA ALA A 578 -14.55 21.21 -13.86
C ALA A 578 -13.88 22.50 -13.35
#